data_AF-A0A6P0RYU7-F1
#
_entry.id   AF-A0A6P0RYU7-F1
#
_cell.length_a   1.000
_cell.length_b   1.000
_cell.length_c   1.000
_cell.angle_alpha   90.00
_cell.angle_beta   90.00
_cell.angle_gamma   90.00
#
_symmetry.space_group_name_H-M   'P 1'
#
loop_
_entity.id
_entity.type
_entity.pdbx_description
1 polymer ?
#
loop_
_entity_poly.entity_id
_entity_poly.type
_entity_poly.pdbx_seq_one_letter_code
_entity_poly.pdbx_strand_id
1 'polypeptide(L)' 'ALGQMETAKAIGVLRSLAEQTPDGRVRRLAEEAVHKVQKNIGSDKAVKQLREELDQLKKENQELKSRIENLEAKSK' A
#
# COMPACT_ATOMS: atom_id res chain seq x y z
N ALA A 1 18.18 11.58 -1.07
CA ALA A 1 16.93 12.22 -1.51
C ALA A 1 15.66 11.42 -1.18
N LEU A 2 15.64 10.08 -1.25
CA LEU A 2 14.43 9.28 -0.95
C LEU A 2 14.06 9.20 0.54
N GLY A 3 15.01 9.40 1.47
CA GLY A 3 14.76 9.39 2.91
C GLY A 3 14.01 10.62 3.46
N GLN A 4 13.60 11.55 2.59
CA GLN A 4 12.83 12.76 2.94
C GLN A 4 11.39 12.72 2.40
N MET A 5 10.97 11.66 1.70
CA MET A 5 9.57 11.51 1.30
C MET A 5 8.75 11.02 2.51
N GLU A 6 8.27 11.97 3.32
CA GLU A 6 7.34 11.76 4.45
C GLU A 6 5.93 11.38 3.96
N THR A 7 5.81 10.32 3.17
CA THR A 7 4.51 9.92 2.60
C THR A 7 4.41 8.41 2.65
N ALA A 8 3.29 7.85 3.14
CA ALA A 8 3.07 6.40 3.18
C ALA A 8 3.25 5.70 1.82
N LYS A 9 3.17 6.45 0.71
CA LYS A 9 3.58 5.97 -0.62
C LYS A 9 5.01 5.42 -0.64
N ALA A 10 5.92 6.00 0.13
CA ALA A 10 7.29 5.49 0.30
C ALA A 10 7.33 4.14 1.00
N ILE A 11 6.42 3.86 1.95
CA ILE A 11 6.32 2.54 2.60
C ILE A 11 5.93 1.47 1.59
N GLY A 12 4.94 1.75 0.72
CA GLY A 12 4.53 0.83 -0.33
C GLY A 12 5.65 0.50 -1.32
N VAL A 13 6.41 1.51 -1.74
CA VAL A 13 7.57 1.34 -2.63
C VAL A 13 8.71 0.58 -1.95
N LEU A 14 9.03 0.91 -0.69
CA LEU A 14 10.08 0.23 0.07
C LEU A 14 9.73 -1.22 0.37
N ARG A 15 8.46 -1.53 0.67
CA ARG A 15 7.97 -2.90 0.84
C ARG A 15 8.06 -3.70 -0.46
N SER A 16 7.64 -3.11 -1.57
CA SER A 16 7.76 -3.73 -2.90
C SER A 16 9.23 -4.01 -3.26
N LEU A 17 10.12 -3.07 -2.94
CA LEU A 17 11.56 -3.23 -3.16
C LEU A 17 12.15 -4.36 -2.29
N ALA A 18 11.72 -4.50 -1.05
CA ALA A 18 12.14 -5.58 -0.15
C ALA A 18 11.66 -6.96 -0.63
N GLU A 19 10.47 -7.04 -1.21
CA GLU A 19 9.86 -8.28 -1.72
C GLU A 19 10.44 -8.72 -3.07
N GLN A 20 10.81 -7.78 -3.95
CA GLN A 20 11.31 -8.07 -5.30
C GLN A 20 12.84 -8.22 -5.39
N THR A 21 13.56 -7.97 -4.29
CA THR A 21 15.03 -7.97 -4.28
C THR A 21 15.59 -9.32 -3.79
N PRO A 22 16.51 -9.94 -4.55
CA PRO A 22 17.25 -11.13 -4.12
C PRO A 22 18.48 -10.81 -3.23
N ASP A 23 18.94 -9.55 -3.18
CA ASP A 23 20.05 -9.12 -2.31
C ASP A 23 19.57 -8.84 -0.86
N GLY A 24 19.97 -9.70 0.07
CA GLY A 24 19.60 -9.60 1.48
C GLY A 24 20.01 -8.28 2.16
N ARG A 25 21.03 -7.57 1.65
CA ARG A 25 21.43 -6.26 2.18
C ARG A 25 20.45 -5.17 1.77
N VAL A 26 19.98 -5.20 0.53
CA VAL A 26 19.01 -4.23 0.01
C VAL A 26 17.64 -4.46 0.66
N ARG A 27 17.26 -5.73 0.88
CA ARG A 27 16.08 -6.07 1.68
C ARG A 27 16.15 -5.49 3.09
N ARG A 28 17.26 -5.70 3.80
CA ARG A 28 17.46 -5.18 5.16
C ARG A 28 17.41 -3.65 5.21
N LEU A 29 18.04 -2.97 4.27
CA LEU A 29 18.01 -1.50 4.16
C LEU A 29 16.60 -0.97 3.88
N ALA A 30 15.81 -1.67 3.05
CA ALA A 30 14.44 -1.30 2.77
C ALA A 30 13.54 -1.47 4.02
N GLU A 31 13.69 -2.57 4.76
CA GLU A 31 12.96 -2.81 6.02
C GLU A 31 13.31 -1.76 7.10
N GLU A 32 14.60 -1.43 7.26
CA GLU A 32 15.05 -0.36 8.17
C GLU A 32 14.48 1.01 7.78
N ALA A 33 14.43 1.32 6.48
CA ALA A 33 13.83 2.54 5.96
C ALA A 33 12.31 2.59 6.21
N VAL A 34 11.59 1.47 6.06
CA VAL A 34 10.16 1.39 6.40
C VAL A 34 9.93 1.71 7.87
N HIS A 35 10.70 1.11 8.77
CA HIS A 35 10.58 1.38 10.21
C HIS A 35 10.85 2.84 10.55
N LYS A 36 11.84 3.46 9.91
CA LYS A 36 12.17 4.88 10.12
C LYS A 36 11.07 5.80 9.60
N VAL A 37 10.51 5.51 8.43
CA VAL A 37 9.40 6.28 7.85
C VAL A 37 8.12 6.11 8.68
N GLN A 38 7.81 4.89 9.13
CA GLN A 38 6.66 4.60 10.00
C GLN A 38 6.76 5.33 11.35
N LYS A 39 7.97 5.40 11.94
CA LYS A 39 8.23 6.15 13.17
C LYS A 39 8.08 7.66 12.96
N ASN A 40 8.50 8.19 11.81
CA ASN A 40 8.42 9.61 11.49
C ASN A 40 7.01 10.10 11.12
N ILE A 41 6.19 9.25 10.48
CA ILE A 41 4.82 9.60 10.10
C ILE A 41 3.90 9.73 11.33
N GLY A 42 4.23 9.05 12.43
CA GLY A 42 3.39 8.99 13.63
C GLY A 42 2.20 8.06 13.44
N SER A 43 1.81 7.33 14.51
CA SER A 43 0.77 6.29 14.44
C SER A 43 -0.56 6.80 13.89
N ASP A 44 -0.88 8.08 14.13
CA ASP A 44 -2.17 8.66 13.77
C ASP A 44 -2.31 8.93 12.26
N LYS A 45 -1.26 9.45 11.59
CA LYS A 45 -1.26 9.63 10.13
C LYS A 45 -1.19 8.30 9.39
N ALA A 46 -0.43 7.34 9.91
CA ALA A 46 -0.34 6.00 9.33
C ALA A 46 -1.69 5.26 9.41
N VAL A 47 -2.39 5.37 10.54
CA VAL A 47 -3.74 4.80 10.69
C VAL A 47 -4.74 5.50 9.78
N LYS A 48 -4.65 6.83 9.60
CA LYS A 48 -5.51 7.57 8.68
C LYS A 48 -5.32 7.14 7.22
N GLN A 49 -4.08 6.94 6.78
CA GLN A 49 -3.79 6.46 5.44
C GLN A 49 -4.26 5.02 5.22
N LEU A 50 -4.07 4.13 6.21
CA LEU A 50 -4.62 2.78 6.15
C LEU A 50 -6.16 2.76 6.06
N ARG A 51 -6.85 3.70 6.73
CA ARG A 51 -8.30 3.86 6.60
C ARG A 51 -8.71 4.30 5.20
N GLU A 52 -8.01 5.29 4.63
CA GLU A 52 -8.26 5.77 3.27
C GLU A 52 -8.02 4.67 2.21
N GLU A 53 -6.93 3.91 2.33
CA GLU A 53 -6.64 2.78 1.44
C GLU A 53 -7.67 1.65 1.58
N LEU A 54 -8.14 1.38 2.80
CA LEU A 54 -9.19 0.39 3.05
C LEU A 54 -10.54 0.80 2.45
N ASP A 55 -10.89 2.08 2.55
CA ASP A 55 -12.14 2.60 1.99
C ASP A 55 -12.09 2.59 0.45
N GLN A 56 -10.93 2.90 -0.14
CA GLN A 56 -10.73 2.80 -1.59
C GLN A 56 -10.86 1.35 -2.08
N LEU A 57 -10.22 0.39 -1.40
CA LEU A 57 -10.35 -1.03 -1.74
C LEU A 57 -11.79 -1.55 -1.62
N LYS A 58 -12.54 -1.10 -0.61
CA LYS A 58 -13.97 -1.45 -0.48
C LYS A 58 -14.78 -0.92 -1.65
N LYS A 59 -14.54 0.31 -2.08
CA LYS A 59 -15.23 0.93 -3.21
C LYS A 59 -14.95 0.19 -4.51
N GLU A 60 -13.68 -0.14 -4.78
CA GLU A 60 -13.29 -0.92 -5.96
C GLU A 60 -13.91 -2.32 -5.95
N ASN A 61 -13.95 -2.99 -4.80
CA ASN A 61 -14.58 -4.30 -4.69
C ASN A 61 -16.09 -4.24 -4.93
N GLN A 62 -16.78 -3.19 -4.44
CA GLN A 62 -18.19 -2.96 -4.76
C GLN A 62 -18.41 -2.72 -6.25
N GLU A 63 -17.58 -1.90 -6.88
CA GLU A 63 -17.67 -1.63 -8.32
C GLU A 63 -17.45 -2.91 -9.15
N LEU A 64 -16.44 -3.71 -8.79
CA LEU A 64 -16.18 -4.99 -9.44
C LEU A 64 -17.35 -5.95 -9.28
N LYS A 65 -17.95 -6.05 -8.09
CA LYS A 65 -19.15 -6.86 -7.87
C LYS A 65 -20.31 -6.43 -8.75
N SER A 66 -20.61 -5.12 -8.79
CA SER A 66 -21.67 -4.60 -9.66
C SER A 66 -21.37 -4.84 -11.14
N ARG A 67 -20.11 -4.79 -11.56
CA ARG A 67 -19.73 -5.15 -12.94
C ARG A 67 -19.95 -6.62 -13.23
N ILE A 68 -19.64 -7.52 -12.29
CA ILE A 68 -19.91 -8.95 -12.42
C ILE A 68 -21.41 -9.21 -12.49
N GLU A 69 -22.22 -8.64 -11.59
CA GLU A 69 -23.69 -8.78 -11.61
C GLU A 69 -24.29 -8.34 -12.95
N ASN A 70 -23.82 -7.22 -13.51
CA ASN A 70 -24.26 -6.74 -14.82
C ASN A 70 -23.85 -7.67 -15.97
N LEU A 71 -22.68 -8.30 -15.89
CA LEU A 71 -22.20 -9.25 -16.90
C LEU A 71 -22.97 -10.57 -16.81
N GLU A 72 -23.22 -11.07 -15.60
CA GLU A 72 -24.04 -12.26 -15.36
C GLU A 72 -25.48 -12.05 -15.82
N ALA A 73 -26.05 -10.86 -15.61
CA ALA A 73 -27.39 -10.51 -16.08
C ALA A 73 -27.48 -10.38 -17.61
N LYS A 74 -26.38 -10.03 -18.29
CA LYS A 74 -26.30 -9.99 -19.76
C LYS A 74 -25.99 -11.35 -20.39
N SER A 75 -25.50 -12.30 -19.60
CA SER A 75 -25.14 -13.65 -20.05
C SER A 75 -26.24 -14.69 -19.79
N LYS A 76 -27.35 -14.30 -19.16
CA LYS A 76 -28.61 -15.04 -19.06
C LYS A 76 -29.60 -14.54 -20.11
#